data_AF-A0A846T1R7-F1
#
_entry.id   AF-A0A846T1R7-F1
#
_cell.length_a   1.000
_cell.length_b   1.000
_cell.length_c   1.000
_cell.angle_alpha   90.00
_cell.angle_beta   90.00
_cell.angle_gamma   90.00
#
_symmetry.space_group_name_H-M   'P 1'
#
loop_
_entity.id
_entity.type
_entity.pdbx_description
1 polymer ?
#
loop_
_entity_poly.entity_id
_entity_poly.type
_entity_poly.pdbx_seq_one_letter_code
_entity_poly.pdbx_strand_id
1 'polypeptide(L)'
;MPEDYFIVARDHHREPCDPNQTLLLIVRLIDQVCAKMGIGLSNDPQIDLAATPEAQALGVGEIHLAQLEILLEDSMAMADQI
;
A
#
# COMPACT_ATOMS: atom_id res chain seq x y z
N MET A 1 9.91 -20.07 6.07
CA MET A 1 9.33 -18.94 5.32
C MET A 1 10.45 -18.35 4.47
N PRO A 2 10.21 -17.95 3.21
CA PRO A 2 11.26 -17.36 2.38
C PRO A 2 11.81 -16.05 2.98
N GLU A 3 13.08 -15.76 2.74
CA GLU A 3 13.79 -14.62 3.35
C GLU A 3 13.15 -13.26 3.00
N ASP A 4 12.62 -13.11 1.79
CA ASP A 4 11.97 -11.88 1.34
C ASP A 4 10.76 -11.48 2.20
N TYR A 5 9.98 -12.45 2.68
CA TYR A 5 8.83 -12.17 3.56
C TYR A 5 9.27 -11.69 4.94
N PHE A 6 10.43 -12.13 5.45
CA PHE A 6 10.98 -11.62 6.70
C PHE A 6 11.39 -10.15 6.57
N ILE A 7 11.96 -9.78 5.42
CA ILE A 7 12.33 -8.39 5.14
C ILE A 7 11.08 -7.51 5.13
N VAL A 8 10.04 -7.91 4.39
CA VAL A 8 8.77 -7.19 4.31
C VAL A 8 8.14 -6.99 5.68
N ALA A 9 7.94 -8.08 6.44
CA ALA A 9 7.32 -8.01 7.75
C ALA A 9 8.10 -7.13 8.73
N ARG A 10 9.43 -7.10 8.62
CA ARG A 10 10.30 -6.32 9.50
C ARG A 10 10.38 -4.84 9.11
N ASP A 11 10.39 -4.54 7.80
CA ASP A 11 10.84 -3.25 7.29
C ASP A 11 9.75 -2.38 6.62
N HIS A 12 8.51 -2.87 6.45
CA HIS A 12 7.41 -2.10 5.81
C HIS A 12 7.10 -0.74 6.47
N HIS A 13 7.40 -0.55 7.76
CA HIS A 13 7.23 0.77 8.42
C HIS A 13 8.53 1.57 8.59
N ARG A 14 9.68 1.07 8.11
CA ARG A 14 11.00 1.66 8.40
C ARG A 14 11.50 2.55 7.27
N GLU A 15 12.10 3.68 7.61
CA GLU A 15 12.81 4.52 6.65
C GLU A 15 14.33 4.45 6.87
N PRO A 16 15.15 4.52 5.80
CA PRO A 16 14.79 4.61 4.38
C PRO A 16 14.45 3.24 3.74
N CYS A 17 13.71 3.25 2.62
CA CYS A 17 13.38 2.05 1.84
C CYS A 17 14.29 1.90 0.61
N ASP A 18 14.73 0.67 0.31
CA ASP A 18 15.46 0.37 -0.93
C ASP A 18 14.48 0.35 -2.12
N PRO A 19 14.67 1.20 -3.14
CA PRO A 19 13.78 1.25 -4.32
C PRO A 19 13.86 -0.01 -5.19
N ASN A 20 14.81 -0.91 -4.96
CA ASN A 20 14.92 -2.18 -5.69
C ASN A 20 14.16 -3.33 -5.02
N GLN A 21 13.63 -3.14 -3.80
CA GLN A 21 12.88 -4.18 -3.08
C GLN A 21 11.40 -4.16 -3.47
N THR A 22 11.09 -4.65 -4.67
CA THR A 22 9.73 -4.59 -5.26
C THR A 22 8.64 -5.11 -4.32
N LEU A 23 8.86 -6.25 -3.65
CA LEU A 23 7.86 -6.80 -2.73
C LEU A 23 7.60 -5.89 -1.52
N LEU A 24 8.66 -5.29 -0.97
CA LEU A 24 8.56 -4.34 0.13
C LEU A 24 7.81 -3.07 -0.32
N LEU A 25 8.16 -2.53 -1.49
CA LEU A 25 7.49 -1.35 -2.05
C LEU A 25 6.00 -1.60 -2.28
N ILE A 26 5.61 -2.78 -2.76
CA ILE A 26 4.21 -3.15 -2.95
C ILE A 26 3.48 -3.10 -1.61
N VAL A 27 4.01 -3.78 -0.58
CA VAL A 27 3.33 -3.84 0.73
C VAL A 27 3.20 -2.45 1.34
N ARG A 28 4.25 -1.63 1.27
CA ARG A 28 4.23 -0.25 1.74
C ARG A 28 3.21 0.62 1.03
N LEU A 29 3.09 0.50 -0.30
CA LEU A 29 2.09 1.21 -1.06
C LEU A 29 0.67 0.78 -0.63
N ILE A 30 0.44 -0.51 -0.43
CA ILE A 30 -0.85 -1.01 0.08
C ILE A 30 -1.13 -0.48 1.49
N ASP A 31 -0.14 -0.44 2.38
CA ASP A 31 -0.30 0.14 3.72
C ASP A 31 -0.72 1.62 3.66
N GLN A 32 -0.13 2.39 2.74
CA GLN A 32 -0.49 3.79 2.50
C GLN A 32 -1.91 3.94 1.92
N VAL A 33 -2.31 3.08 0.98
CA VAL A 33 -3.67 3.08 0.42
C VAL A 33 -4.69 2.74 1.50
N CYS A 34 -4.42 1.72 2.30
CA CYS A 34 -5.25 1.35 3.45
C CYS A 34 -5.37 2.51 4.43
N ALA A 35 -4.26 3.15 4.81
CA ALA A 35 -4.28 4.31 5.69
C ALA A 35 -5.09 5.47 5.10
N LYS A 36 -4.98 5.74 3.80
CA LYS A 36 -5.76 6.76 3.10
C LYS A 36 -7.26 6.49 3.13
N MET A 37 -7.63 5.23 2.90
CA MET A 37 -9.01 4.74 2.87
C MET A 37 -9.61 4.53 4.27
N GLY A 38 -8.83 4.74 5.34
CA GLY A 38 -9.26 4.48 6.72
C GLY A 38 -9.43 2.98 7.05
N ILE A 39 -8.71 2.11 6.33
CA ILE A 39 -8.70 0.66 6.50
C ILE A 39 -7.64 0.28 7.53
N GLY A 40 -8.05 -0.41 8.60
CA GLY A 40 -7.15 -0.86 9.67
C GLY A 40 -7.05 0.13 10.83
N LEU A 41 -5.85 0.28 11.39
CA LEU A 41 -5.62 1.08 12.60
C LEU A 41 -5.27 2.56 12.33
N SER A 42 -4.85 2.87 11.10
CA SER A 42 -4.41 4.21 10.69
C SER A 42 -5.44 4.82 9.74
N ASN A 43 -5.68 6.12 9.87
CA ASN A 43 -6.52 6.88 8.95
C ASN A 43 -5.86 8.23 8.63
N ASP A 44 -5.37 8.37 7.41
CA ASP A 44 -4.77 9.60 6.89
C ASP A 44 -5.26 9.88 5.45
N PRO A 45 -6.43 10.52 5.30
CA PRO A 45 -7.00 10.80 3.99
C PRO A 45 -6.23 11.85 3.19
N GLN A 46 -5.21 12.50 3.77
CA GLN A 46 -4.38 13.51 3.09
C GLN A 46 -3.22 12.90 2.31
N ILE A 47 -3.02 11.58 2.35
CA ILE A 47 -1.96 10.91 1.59
C ILE A 47 -2.17 11.13 0.08
N ASP A 48 -1.19 11.76 -0.56
CA ASP A 48 -1.06 11.80 -2.00
C ASP A 48 -0.28 10.57 -2.47
N LEU A 49 -1.02 9.52 -2.84
CA LEU A 49 -0.46 8.22 -3.24
C LEU A 49 0.49 8.35 -4.44
N ALA A 50 0.20 9.23 -5.40
CA ALA A 50 1.02 9.42 -6.59
C ALA A 50 2.37 10.11 -6.26
N ALA A 51 2.41 10.89 -5.18
CA ALA A 51 3.62 11.53 -4.69
C ALA A 51 4.49 10.63 -3.80
N THR A 52 4.02 9.43 -3.46
CA THR A 52 4.78 8.52 -2.59
C THR A 52 6.02 7.97 -3.30
N PRO A 53 7.16 7.80 -2.58
CA PRO A 53 8.35 7.16 -3.14
C PRO A 53 8.05 5.76 -3.71
N GLU A 54 7.13 5.03 -3.08
CA GLU A 54 6.72 3.69 -3.48
C GLU A 54 6.00 3.68 -4.83
N ALA A 55 5.00 4.55 -5.03
CA ALA A 55 4.30 4.65 -6.31
C ALA A 55 5.25 5.10 -7.44
N GLN A 56 6.15 6.04 -7.13
CA GLN A 56 7.17 6.50 -8.08
C GLN A 56 8.16 5.39 -8.46
N ALA A 57 8.67 4.65 -7.49
CA ALA A 57 9.61 3.55 -7.71
C ALA A 57 8.97 2.38 -8.47
N LEU A 58 7.69 2.10 -8.22
CA LEU A 58 6.93 1.06 -8.91
C LEU A 58 6.39 1.51 -10.29
N GLY A 59 6.46 2.80 -10.62
CA GLY A 59 5.92 3.36 -11.85
C GLY A 59 4.39 3.26 -11.93
N VAL A 60 3.70 3.29 -10.78
CA VAL A 60 2.23 3.17 -10.72
C VAL A 60 1.62 4.56 -10.91
N GLY A 61 0.90 4.74 -12.01
CA GLY A 61 0.19 5.98 -12.29
C GLY A 61 -1.13 6.11 -11.54
N GLU A 62 -1.65 7.34 -11.50
CA GLU A 62 -2.90 7.71 -10.80
C GLU A 62 -4.10 6.82 -11.16
N ILE A 63 -4.22 6.42 -12.44
CA ILE A 63 -5.32 5.56 -12.90
C ILE A 63 -5.33 4.21 -12.17
N HIS A 64 -4.15 3.60 -11.99
CA HIS A 64 -4.05 2.30 -11.32
C HIS A 64 -4.22 2.44 -9.80
N LEU A 65 -3.78 3.55 -9.21
CA LEU A 65 -4.02 3.86 -7.81
C LEU A 65 -5.52 4.03 -7.53
N ALA A 66 -6.23 4.78 -8.37
CA ALA A 66 -7.68 4.93 -8.25
C ALA A 66 -8.41 3.58 -8.42
N GLN A 67 -7.97 2.73 -9.36
CA GLN A 67 -8.52 1.37 -9.51
C GLN A 67 -8.30 0.52 -8.26
N LEU A 68 -7.13 0.61 -7.62
CA LEU A 68 -6.83 -0.10 -6.39
C LEU A 68 -7.73 0.36 -5.23
N GLU A 69 -7.95 1.68 -5.08
CA GLU A 69 -8.87 2.23 -4.09
C GLU A 69 -10.29 1.66 -4.26
N ILE A 70 -10.80 1.64 -5.50
CA ILE A 70 -12.13 1.06 -5.82
C ILE A 70 -12.18 -0.43 -5.49
N LEU A 71 -11.16 -1.21 -5.87
CA LEU A 71 -11.13 -2.65 -5.60
C LEU A 71 -11.11 -2.98 -4.10
N LEU A 72 -10.45 -2.15 -3.30
CA LEU A 72 -10.44 -2.28 -1.85
C LEU A 72 -11.79 -1.90 -1.23
N GLU A 73 -12.41 -0.82 -1.70
CA GLU A 73 -13.77 -0.43 -1.30
C GLU A 73 -14.79 -1.54 -1.56
N ASP A 74 -14.79 -2.10 -2.77
CA ASP A 74 -15.66 -3.22 -3.15
C ASP A 74 -15.43 -4.45 -2.27
N SER A 75 -14.16 -4.78 -2.01
CA SER A 75 -13.80 -5.93 -1.16
C SER A 75 -14.31 -5.77 0.28
N MET A 76 -14.28 -4.56 0.83
CA MET A 76 -14.83 -4.27 2.15
C MET A 76 -16.36 -4.34 2.16
N ALA A 77 -17.01 -3.79 1.12
CA ALA A 77 -18.46 -3.87 0.98
C ALA A 77 -18.96 -5.33 0.90
N MET A 78 -18.19 -6.22 0.26
CA MET A 78 -18.46 -7.66 0.26
C MET A 78 -18.23 -8.30 1.64
N ALA A 79 -17.21 -7.87 2.39
CA ALA A 79 -16.88 -8.40 3.71
C ALA A 79 -17.90 -8.02 4.81
N ASP A 80 -18.61 -6.90 4.65
CA ASP A 80 -19.66 -6.47 5.60
C ASP A 80 -21.00 -7.22 5.40
N GLN A 81 -21.13 -7.98 4.31
CA GLN A 81 -22.34 -8.75 3.97
C GLN A 81 -22.34 -10.19 4.50
N ILE A 82 -21.28 -10.62 5.19
CA ILE A 82 -21.07 -11.98 5.72
C ILE A 82 -21.19 -12.01 7.24
#